data_AF-A0A6A7LM41-F1
#
_entry.id   AF-A0A6A7LM41-F1
#
_cell.length_a   1.000
_cell.length_b   1.000
_cell.length_c   1.000
_cell.angle_alpha   90.00
_cell.angle_beta   90.00
_cell.angle_gamma   90.00
#
_symmetry.space_group_name_H-M   'P 1'
#
loop_
_entity.id
_entity.type
_entity.pdbx_description
1 polymer ?
#
loop_
_entity_poly.entity_id
_entity_poly.type
_entity_poly.pdbx_seq_one_letter_code
_entity_poly.pdbx_strand_id
1 'polypeptide(L)'
;MKYATATAFRTALERRLLTTARDAGVPLVRLRKLVVFDRLMARLLVVGSGRWTLKGAVALHLRLGMQFRTTMDMDLARHDTEAAVRADFLAAESLEIDDYFTFTTRQVRPPGPSDQAGVVRYHVTAQLAGAVRGRHRGYQSRRPCHRRARSVARPEPSRLCRHRSDSGSDATARAAYRG
;
A
#
# COMPACT_ATOMS: atom_id res chain seq x y z
N MET A 1 15.43 19.31 -19.48
CA MET A 1 14.52 20.01 -20.40
C MET A 1 13.21 20.26 -19.67
N LYS A 2 12.83 21.53 -19.45
CA LYS A 2 11.48 21.90 -18.97
C LYS A 2 10.61 22.20 -20.20
N TYR A 3 9.31 21.92 -20.14
CA TYR A 3 8.36 22.29 -21.21
C TYR A 3 7.78 23.66 -20.88
N ALA A 4 7.60 24.52 -21.88
CA ALA A 4 7.06 25.87 -21.67
C ALA A 4 5.53 25.89 -21.46
N THR A 5 4.82 24.84 -21.89
CA THR A 5 3.35 24.74 -21.73
C THR A 5 2.90 23.35 -21.30
N ALA A 6 1.79 23.32 -20.56
CA ALA A 6 1.13 22.08 -20.13
C ALA A 6 0.75 21.18 -21.32
N THR A 7 0.33 21.78 -22.44
CA THR A 7 -0.01 21.06 -23.67
C THR A 7 1.22 20.40 -24.30
N ALA A 8 2.37 21.10 -24.35
CA ALA A 8 3.60 20.53 -24.88
C ALA A 8 4.09 19.35 -24.02
N PHE A 9 4.06 19.50 -22.69
CA PHE A 9 4.34 18.40 -21.75
C PHE A 9 3.40 17.21 -21.98
N ARG A 10 2.08 17.44 -22.06
CA ARG A 10 1.07 16.39 -22.27
C ARG A 10 1.31 15.62 -23.57
N THR A 11 1.60 16.32 -24.67
CA THR A 11 1.88 15.71 -25.98
C THR A 11 3.16 14.88 -25.95
N ALA A 12 4.24 15.40 -25.35
CA ALA A 12 5.51 14.69 -25.26
C ALA A 12 5.44 13.46 -24.33
N LEU A 13 4.75 13.59 -23.18
CA LEU A 13 4.44 12.48 -22.29
C LEU A 13 3.64 11.40 -23.04
N GLU A 14 2.54 11.76 -23.70
CA GLU A 14 1.69 10.81 -24.40
C GLU A 14 2.45 10.08 -25.53
N ARG A 15 3.26 10.80 -26.32
CA ARG A 15 4.14 10.20 -27.33
C ARG A 15 5.10 9.18 -26.70
N ARG A 16 5.73 9.52 -25.58
CA ARG A 16 6.64 8.59 -24.87
C ARG A 16 5.89 7.35 -24.35
N LEU A 17 4.71 7.52 -23.75
CA LEU A 17 3.90 6.40 -23.26
C LEU A 17 3.41 5.50 -24.41
N LEU A 18 3.08 6.06 -25.58
CA LEU A 18 2.72 5.31 -26.78
C LEU A 18 3.88 4.47 -27.32
N THR A 19 5.10 5.02 -27.38
CA THR A 19 6.30 4.27 -27.73
C THR A 19 6.54 3.14 -26.73
N THR A 20 6.65 3.44 -25.43
CA THR A 20 6.86 2.41 -24.39
C THR A 20 5.75 1.34 -24.34
N ALA A 21 4.49 1.69 -24.66
CA ALA A 21 3.40 0.72 -24.74
C ALA A 21 3.62 -0.31 -25.86
N ARG A 22 4.09 0.15 -27.03
CA ARG A 22 4.40 -0.71 -28.19
C ARG A 22 5.61 -1.58 -27.89
N ASP A 23 6.72 -0.96 -27.49
CA ASP A 23 8.02 -1.64 -27.31
C ASP A 23 7.96 -2.73 -26.24
N ALA A 24 7.22 -2.51 -25.16
CA ALA A 24 7.06 -3.46 -24.05
C ALA A 24 5.81 -4.36 -24.16
N GLY A 25 5.00 -4.24 -25.23
CA GLY A 25 3.78 -5.01 -25.41
C GLY A 25 2.72 -4.79 -24.32
N VAL A 26 2.67 -3.61 -23.69
CA VAL A 26 1.79 -3.33 -22.55
C VAL A 26 0.63 -2.38 -22.88
N PRO A 27 -0.55 -2.54 -22.26
CA PRO A 27 -1.67 -1.62 -22.48
C PRO A 27 -1.32 -0.18 -22.06
N LEU A 28 -1.46 0.77 -22.98
CA LEU A 28 -1.23 2.21 -22.75
C LEU A 28 -1.97 2.76 -21.52
N VAL A 29 -3.20 2.29 -21.26
CA VAL A 29 -3.99 2.66 -20.08
C VAL A 29 -3.29 2.30 -18.76
N ARG A 30 -2.46 1.25 -18.73
CA ARG A 30 -1.66 0.87 -17.56
C ARG A 30 -0.52 1.86 -17.35
N LEU A 31 0.21 2.21 -18.42
CA LEU A 31 1.30 3.20 -18.33
C LEU A 31 0.78 4.58 -17.89
N ARG A 32 -0.37 5.02 -18.42
CA ARG A 32 -1.03 6.27 -17.98
C ARG A 32 -1.37 6.22 -16.47
N LYS A 33 -1.92 5.11 -15.96
CA LYS A 33 -2.20 4.95 -14.51
C LYS A 33 -0.94 4.98 -13.66
N LEU A 34 0.14 4.35 -14.11
CA LEU A 34 1.40 4.33 -13.38
C LEU A 34 2.01 5.72 -13.24
N VAL A 35 1.94 6.56 -14.28
CA VAL A 35 2.32 7.98 -14.18
C VAL A 35 1.45 8.73 -13.16
N VAL A 36 0.13 8.50 -13.16
CA VAL A 36 -0.77 9.14 -12.18
C VAL A 36 -0.44 8.71 -10.73
N PHE A 37 -0.16 7.43 -10.51
CA PHE A 37 0.24 6.92 -9.18
C PHE A 37 1.60 7.47 -8.73
N ASP A 38 2.58 7.54 -9.63
CA ASP A 38 3.90 8.13 -9.38
C ASP A 38 3.81 9.63 -9.04
N ARG A 39 3.03 10.41 -9.81
CA ARG A 39 2.82 11.84 -9.55
C ARG A 39 1.99 12.13 -8.29
N LEU A 40 1.07 11.24 -7.91
CA LEU A 40 0.39 11.32 -6.61
C LEU A 40 1.34 11.00 -5.47
N MET A 41 2.13 9.93 -5.59
CA MET A 41 3.13 9.55 -4.58
C MET A 41 4.14 10.68 -4.35
N ALA A 42 4.61 11.35 -5.41
CA ALA A 42 5.50 12.49 -5.30
C ALA A 42 4.91 13.60 -4.40
N ARG A 43 3.64 13.98 -4.59
CA ARG A 43 2.95 14.96 -3.74
C ARG A 43 2.81 14.49 -2.30
N LEU A 44 2.39 13.24 -2.12
CA LEU A 44 2.23 12.62 -0.80
C LEU A 44 3.55 12.56 -0.01
N LEU A 45 4.68 12.35 -0.68
CA LEU A 45 6.02 12.37 -0.09
C LEU A 45 6.50 13.78 0.30
N VAL A 46 6.08 14.82 -0.43
CA VAL A 46 6.34 16.23 -0.04
C VAL A 46 5.51 16.62 1.18
N VAL A 47 4.21 16.30 1.18
CA VAL A 47 3.29 16.61 2.29
C VAL A 47 3.64 15.85 3.58
N GLY A 48 4.07 14.59 3.46
CA GLY A 48 4.27 13.69 4.59
C GLY A 48 5.35 12.66 4.34
N SER A 49 6.61 13.10 4.24
CA SER A 49 7.76 12.19 4.08
C SER A 49 7.80 11.17 5.23
N GLY A 50 8.15 9.92 4.90
CA GLY A 50 8.15 8.80 5.85
C GLY A 50 6.77 8.34 6.38
N ARG A 51 5.71 9.14 6.23
CA ARG A 51 4.36 8.78 6.69
C ARG A 51 3.61 7.84 5.74
N TRP A 52 4.02 7.76 4.47
CA TRP A 52 3.36 6.90 3.47
C TRP A 52 4.22 5.67 3.15
N THR A 53 3.62 4.47 3.18
CA THR A 53 4.27 3.24 2.72
C THR A 53 3.49 2.63 1.57
N LEU A 54 4.06 2.65 0.37
CA LEU A 54 3.52 1.97 -0.81
C LEU A 54 3.57 0.44 -0.62
N LYS A 55 2.48 -0.24 -0.94
CA LYS A 55 2.31 -1.70 -0.84
C LYS A 55 1.70 -2.26 -2.15
N GLY A 56 1.28 -3.53 -2.11
CA GLY A 56 0.49 -4.14 -3.18
C GLY A 56 1.21 -4.30 -4.52
N ALA A 57 0.40 -4.41 -5.57
CA ALA A 57 0.88 -4.71 -6.91
C ALA A 57 1.72 -3.58 -7.53
N VAL A 58 1.46 -2.32 -7.18
CA VAL A 58 2.27 -1.17 -7.62
C VAL A 58 3.67 -1.20 -6.99
N ALA A 59 3.79 -1.55 -5.70
CA ALA A 59 5.11 -1.73 -5.06
C ALA A 59 5.93 -2.85 -5.73
N LEU A 60 5.28 -3.96 -6.10
CA LEU A 60 5.94 -5.06 -6.82
C LEU A 60 6.33 -4.64 -8.25
N HIS A 61 5.47 -3.89 -8.94
CA HIS A 61 5.78 -3.37 -10.27
C HIS A 61 7.00 -2.43 -10.27
N LEU A 62 7.16 -1.57 -9.25
CA LEU A 62 8.36 -0.72 -9.13
C LEU A 62 9.64 -1.51 -8.83
N ARG A 63 9.54 -2.72 -8.25
CA ARG A 63 10.69 -3.59 -7.93
C ARG A 63 11.05 -4.59 -9.04
N LEU A 64 10.05 -5.11 -9.73
CA LEU A 64 10.17 -6.20 -10.72
C LEU A 64 9.92 -5.74 -12.17
N GLY A 65 9.59 -4.46 -12.36
CA GLY A 65 9.38 -3.86 -13.67
C GLY A 65 8.13 -4.34 -14.41
N MET A 66 8.18 -4.26 -15.73
CA MET A 66 7.03 -4.43 -16.62
C MET A 66 6.43 -5.85 -16.62
N GLN A 67 7.20 -6.87 -16.23
CA GLN A 67 6.77 -8.27 -16.31
C GLN A 67 5.69 -8.64 -15.27
N PHE A 68 5.57 -7.89 -14.16
CA PHE A 68 4.55 -8.15 -13.16
C PHE A 68 3.16 -7.69 -13.63
N ARG A 69 2.15 -8.56 -13.69
CA ARG A 69 0.76 -8.19 -14.03
C ARG A 69 0.07 -7.51 -12.83
N THR A 70 -0.04 -6.18 -12.88
CA THR A 70 -0.67 -5.41 -11.79
C THR A 70 -2.20 -5.43 -11.89
N THR A 71 -2.87 -5.57 -10.74
CA THR A 71 -4.21 -5.00 -10.56
C THR A 71 -4.11 -3.48 -10.54
N MET A 72 -5.19 -2.78 -10.91
CA MET A 72 -5.14 -1.37 -11.33
C MET A 72 -5.43 -0.37 -10.21
N ASP A 73 -5.05 -0.72 -8.99
CA ASP A 73 -5.24 0.01 -7.74
C ASP A 73 -3.88 0.26 -7.06
N MET A 74 -3.78 1.28 -6.21
CA MET A 74 -2.54 1.65 -5.49
C MET A 74 -2.72 1.54 -3.97
N ASP A 75 -1.86 0.74 -3.33
CA ASP A 75 -1.94 0.43 -1.91
C ASP A 75 -1.04 1.32 -1.05
N LEU A 76 -1.63 2.06 -0.10
CA LEU A 76 -0.96 3.06 0.73
C LEU A 76 -1.21 2.81 2.21
N ALA A 77 -0.18 2.37 2.93
CA ALA A 77 -0.24 2.17 4.36
C ALA A 77 0.30 3.33 5.20
N ARG A 78 -0.31 3.48 6.38
CA ARG A 78 0.03 4.45 7.42
C ARG A 78 -0.46 3.99 8.81
N HIS A 79 0.00 4.65 9.87
CA HIS A 79 -0.30 4.38 11.28
C HIS A 79 -1.09 5.49 12.00
N ASP A 80 -1.73 6.41 11.26
CA ASP A 80 -2.46 7.56 11.77
C ASP A 80 -3.99 7.36 11.72
N THR A 81 -4.73 8.45 11.94
CA THR A 81 -6.20 8.51 11.86
C THR A 81 -6.67 8.82 10.44
N GLU A 82 -7.91 8.42 10.09
CA GLU A 82 -8.54 8.78 8.83
C GLU A 82 -8.60 10.30 8.58
N ALA A 83 -8.70 11.10 9.65
CA ALA A 83 -8.68 12.55 9.56
C ALA A 83 -7.32 13.09 9.07
N ALA A 84 -6.21 12.53 9.54
CA ALA A 84 -4.87 12.89 9.10
C ALA A 84 -4.58 12.40 7.66
N VAL A 85 -5.05 11.19 7.30
CA VAL A 85 -5.04 10.71 5.91
C VAL A 85 -5.78 11.67 4.97
N ARG A 86 -6.97 12.13 5.36
CA ARG A 86 -7.77 13.09 4.58
C ARG A 86 -7.07 14.46 4.48
N ALA A 87 -6.48 14.96 5.57
CA ALA A 87 -5.76 16.22 5.58
C ALA A 87 -4.56 16.19 4.60
N ASP A 88 -3.76 15.11 4.62
CA ASP A 88 -2.62 14.98 3.72
C ASP A 88 -3.04 14.80 2.25
N PHE A 89 -4.21 14.19 1.96
CA PHE A 89 -4.76 14.19 0.60
C PHE A 89 -5.18 15.58 0.14
N LEU A 90 -5.89 16.35 0.97
CA LEU A 90 -6.28 17.74 0.65
C LEU A 90 -5.04 18.62 0.42
N ALA A 91 -4.02 18.51 1.27
CA ALA A 91 -2.75 19.22 1.11
C ALA A 91 -2.01 18.82 -0.18
N ALA A 92 -2.11 17.56 -0.60
CA ALA A 92 -1.52 17.08 -1.86
C ALA A 92 -2.33 17.54 -3.10
N GLU A 93 -3.65 17.71 -2.99
CA GLU A 93 -4.47 18.31 -4.05
C GLU A 93 -4.11 19.79 -4.29
N SER A 94 -3.81 20.54 -3.22
CA SER A 94 -3.36 21.94 -3.30
C SER A 94 -1.88 22.12 -3.64
N LEU A 95 -1.10 21.05 -3.83
CA LEU A 95 0.35 21.15 -4.03
C LEU A 95 0.73 21.33 -5.51
N GLU A 96 1.29 22.49 -5.83
CA GLU A 96 1.87 22.81 -7.13
C GLU A 96 3.35 22.38 -7.20
N ILE A 97 3.69 21.51 -8.16
CA ILE A 97 5.05 20.94 -8.33
C ILE A 97 5.56 20.97 -9.78
N ASP A 98 5.14 21.95 -10.59
CA ASP A 98 5.56 22.15 -11.99
C ASP A 98 5.35 20.95 -12.95
N ASP A 99 4.54 19.95 -12.58
CA ASP A 99 4.30 18.75 -13.40
C ASP A 99 3.01 18.80 -14.25
N TYR A 100 2.28 19.91 -14.20
CA TYR A 100 1.01 20.17 -14.88
C TYR A 100 -0.16 19.24 -14.52
N PHE A 101 -0.02 18.41 -13.49
CA PHE A 101 -1.14 17.60 -12.97
C PHE A 101 -1.94 18.36 -11.91
N THR A 102 -3.26 18.24 -11.98
CA THR A 102 -4.15 18.53 -10.85
C THR A 102 -4.81 17.23 -10.39
N PHE A 103 -5.07 17.15 -9.09
CA PHE A 103 -5.65 15.98 -8.44
C PHE A 103 -6.92 16.38 -7.70
N THR A 104 -7.89 15.46 -7.66
CA THR A 104 -9.00 15.52 -6.70
C THR A 104 -9.24 14.16 -6.07
N THR A 105 -9.50 14.12 -4.77
CA THR A 105 -9.81 12.88 -4.05
C THR A 105 -11.23 12.88 -3.48
N ARG A 106 -11.86 11.71 -3.49
CA ARG A 106 -13.17 11.47 -2.92
C ARG A 106 -13.16 10.17 -2.13
N GLN A 107 -13.40 10.25 -0.83
CA GLN A 107 -13.57 9.05 -0.01
C GLN A 107 -14.77 8.23 -0.50
N VAL A 108 -14.60 6.91 -0.56
CA VAL A 108 -15.63 5.95 -0.94
C VAL A 108 -15.92 5.08 0.27
N ARG A 109 -17.10 5.27 0.88
CA ARG A 109 -17.64 4.31 1.84
C ARG A 109 -18.29 3.16 1.06
N PRO A 110 -17.94 1.89 1.32
CA PRO A 110 -18.69 0.78 0.74
C PRO A 110 -20.12 0.77 1.29
N PRO A 111 -21.13 0.34 0.51
CA PRO A 111 -22.44 0.04 1.05
C PRO A 111 -22.39 -1.25 1.89
N GLY A 112 -23.03 -1.23 3.06
CA GLY A 112 -23.06 -2.35 4.01
C GLY A 112 -22.02 -2.27 5.14
N PRO A 113 -22.13 -3.12 6.17
CA PRO A 113 -21.11 -3.26 7.20
C PRO A 113 -19.80 -3.69 6.55
N SER A 114 -18.70 -3.01 6.88
CA SER A 114 -17.38 -3.33 6.32
C SER A 114 -16.66 -4.35 7.19
N ASP A 115 -16.56 -5.60 6.71
CA ASP A 115 -15.86 -6.70 7.39
C ASP A 115 -14.35 -6.43 7.64
N GLN A 116 -13.81 -5.36 7.05
CA GLN A 116 -12.41 -4.97 7.12
C GLN A 116 -12.23 -3.67 7.91
N ALA A 117 -12.26 -3.77 9.26
CA ALA A 117 -12.03 -2.62 10.13
C ALA A 117 -10.64 -1.96 9.88
N GLY A 118 -10.63 -0.64 9.69
CA GLY A 118 -9.41 0.14 9.41
C GLY A 118 -9.04 0.27 7.93
N VAL A 119 -9.97 -0.02 7.02
CA VAL A 119 -9.82 0.14 5.57
C VAL A 119 -10.56 1.38 5.09
N VAL A 120 -9.85 2.26 4.37
CA VAL A 120 -10.47 3.40 3.67
C VAL A 120 -10.10 3.33 2.20
N ARG A 121 -11.07 3.65 1.33
CA ARG A 121 -10.91 3.70 -0.13
C ARG A 121 -11.12 5.13 -0.62
N TYR A 122 -10.31 5.56 -1.58
CA TYR A 122 -10.42 6.87 -2.20
C TYR A 122 -10.50 6.73 -3.72
N HIS A 123 -11.46 7.40 -4.33
CA HIS A 123 -11.39 7.70 -5.75
C HIS A 123 -10.43 8.86 -5.94
N VAL A 124 -9.44 8.68 -6.81
CA VAL A 124 -8.54 9.75 -7.23
C VAL A 124 -8.83 10.04 -8.69
N THR A 125 -9.05 11.31 -9.02
CA THR A 125 -9.10 11.78 -10.40
C THR A 125 -7.86 12.63 -10.64
N ALA A 126 -7.19 12.41 -11.76
CA ALA A 126 -6.10 13.26 -12.22
C ALA A 126 -6.50 13.96 -13.52
N GLN A 127 -6.08 15.21 -13.67
CA GLN A 127 -6.20 15.96 -14.91
C GLN A 127 -4.82 16.44 -15.34
N LEU A 128 -4.60 16.57 -16.65
CA LEU A 128 -3.32 17.02 -17.20
C LEU A 128 -3.57 18.06 -18.28
N ALA A 129 -3.03 19.26 -18.08
CA ALA A 129 -3.28 20.42 -18.95
C ALA A 129 -4.78 20.71 -19.14
N GLY A 130 -5.53 20.75 -18.04
CA GLY A 130 -7.00 20.98 -18.02
C GLY A 130 -7.86 19.87 -18.62
N ALA A 131 -7.26 18.84 -19.24
CA ALA A 131 -7.99 17.70 -19.77
C ALA A 131 -8.12 16.59 -18.72
N VAL A 132 -9.36 16.24 -18.37
CA VAL A 132 -9.68 15.14 -17.47
C VAL A 132 -9.15 13.83 -18.04
N ARG A 133 -8.29 13.12 -17.30
CA ARG A 133 -7.74 11.83 -17.74
C ARG A 133 -7.85 10.77 -16.65
N GLY A 134 -9.06 10.21 -16.56
CA GLY A 134 -9.32 8.95 -15.89
C GLY A 134 -9.80 9.09 -14.44
N ARG A 135 -10.95 8.47 -14.15
CA ARG A 135 -11.32 8.10 -12.78
C ARG A 135 -10.48 6.89 -12.39
N HIS A 136 -9.73 6.96 -11.31
CA HIS A 136 -8.96 5.84 -10.79
C HIS A 136 -9.45 5.46 -9.38
N ARG A 137 -9.39 4.17 -9.06
CA ARG A 137 -9.62 3.65 -7.72
C ARG A 137 -8.24 3.58 -7.06
N GLY A 138 -8.08 4.21 -5.91
CA GLY A 138 -6.89 4.13 -5.05
C GLY A 138 -7.30 3.46 -3.74
N TYR A 139 -6.49 2.52 -3.24
CA TYR A 139 -6.99 1.51 -2.32
C TYR A 139 -6.01 1.20 -1.18
N GLN A 140 -6.38 1.62 0.03
CA GLN A 140 -6.12 0.88 1.28
C GLN A 140 -4.71 0.83 1.89
N SER A 141 -4.75 0.96 3.22
CA SER A 141 -3.66 0.77 4.19
C SER A 141 -3.60 -0.64 4.78
N ARG A 142 -2.38 -1.08 5.13
CA ARG A 142 -2.14 -2.22 6.03
C ARG A 142 -1.42 -1.77 7.29
N ARG A 143 -2.00 -2.18 8.44
CA ARG A 143 -1.58 -2.06 9.85
C ARG A 143 -0.12 -2.52 10.15
N PRO A 144 0.40 -2.26 11.37
CA PRO A 144 1.84 -2.36 11.65
C PRO A 144 2.37 -3.79 11.64
N CYS A 145 3.56 -3.94 11.06
CA CYS A 145 4.43 -5.06 11.36
C CYS A 145 4.93 -4.87 12.81
N HIS A 146 4.27 -5.47 13.79
CA HIS A 146 4.85 -5.63 15.12
C HIS A 146 6.07 -6.56 15.02
N ARG A 147 7.24 -6.00 14.67
CA ARG A 147 8.52 -6.63 14.92
C ARG A 147 8.69 -6.64 16.43
N ARG A 148 8.13 -7.66 17.10
CA ARG A 148 8.55 -8.00 18.46
C ARG A 148 10.06 -8.20 18.40
N ALA A 149 10.80 -7.25 18.96
CA ALA A 149 12.16 -7.52 19.37
C ALA A 149 12.05 -8.64 20.41
N ARG A 150 12.31 -9.89 20.01
CA ARG A 150 12.66 -10.91 20.98
C ARG A 150 13.97 -10.43 21.58
N SER A 151 13.94 -9.99 22.83
CA SER A 151 15.18 -9.90 23.61
C SER A 151 15.77 -11.30 23.63
N VAL A 152 16.93 -11.46 23.00
CA VAL A 152 17.71 -12.68 23.14
C VAL A 152 18.32 -12.62 24.53
N ALA A 153 17.57 -13.13 25.52
CA ALA A 153 18.14 -13.43 26.81
C ALA A 153 19.29 -14.43 26.58
N ARG A 154 20.49 -14.08 27.06
CA ARG A 154 21.63 -15.00 27.06
C ARG A 154 21.26 -16.24 27.87
N PRO A 155 21.52 -17.46 27.38
CA PRO A 155 21.58 -18.62 28.25
C PRO A 155 22.88 -18.56 29.06
N GLU A 156 22.77 -18.36 30.38
CA GLU A 156 23.84 -18.70 31.32
C GLU A 156 23.97 -20.24 31.42
N PRO A 157 25.15 -20.78 31.76
CA PRO A 157 25.47 -22.17 31.49
C PRO A 157 24.88 -23.16 32.51
N SER A 158 24.61 -24.34 31.98
CA SER A 158 24.27 -25.60 32.67
C SER A 158 24.96 -25.82 34.02
N ARG A 159 24.19 -26.29 35.01
CA ARG A 159 24.69 -27.22 36.04
C ARG A 159 23.85 -28.49 36.06
N LEU A 160 24.56 -29.63 36.06
CA LEU A 160 24.00 -30.98 36.01
C LEU A 160 23.34 -31.40 37.33
N CYS A 161 22.33 -32.26 37.17
CA CYS A 161 22.01 -33.46 37.97
C CYS A 161 22.11 -33.43 39.50
N ARG A 162 21.01 -33.89 40.15
CA ARG A 162 21.07 -35.08 41.03
C ARG A 162 19.73 -35.84 41.07
N HIS A 163 19.84 -37.16 41.17
CA HIS A 163 18.75 -38.15 41.23
C HIS A 163 18.13 -38.27 42.63
N ARG A 164 16.83 -38.63 42.67
CA ARG A 164 16.19 -39.75 43.40
C ARG A 164 14.66 -39.66 43.16
N SER A 165 13.87 -40.68 42.77
CA SER A 165 13.67 -42.03 43.37
C SER A 165 13.08 -41.88 44.79
N ASP A 166 11.92 -42.37 45.22
CA ASP A 166 11.03 -43.51 44.88
C ASP A 166 9.64 -43.30 45.58
N SER A 167 8.54 -44.07 45.50
CA SER A 167 8.07 -45.23 44.69
C SER A 167 6.55 -45.48 44.96
N GLY A 168 5.81 -46.07 44.01
CA GLY A 168 4.51 -46.74 44.24
C GLY A 168 3.27 -45.83 44.37
N SER A 169 2.03 -46.31 44.22
CA SER A 169 1.51 -47.62 43.77
C SER A 169 0.02 -47.43 43.39
N ASP A 170 -0.40 -47.72 42.15
CA ASP A 170 -1.19 -48.93 41.80
C ASP A 170 -2.72 -48.73 41.98
N ALA A 171 -3.53 -49.76 41.66
CA ALA A 171 -5.00 -49.84 41.70
C ALA A 171 -5.79 -49.23 40.52
N THR A 172 -5.87 -50.04 39.47
CA THR A 172 -7.04 -50.21 38.58
C THR A 172 -8.41 -50.13 39.25
N ALA A 173 -9.44 -49.60 38.56
CA ALA A 173 -10.70 -50.33 38.29
C ALA A 173 -11.65 -49.61 37.31
N ARG A 174 -12.48 -50.40 36.60
CA ARG A 174 -13.55 -49.99 35.68
C ARG A 174 -14.87 -49.74 36.43
N ALA A 175 -15.70 -48.81 35.94
CA ALA A 175 -17.19 -48.87 35.86
C ALA A 175 -17.73 -47.45 35.55
N ALA A 176 -18.91 -47.23 34.97
CA ALA A 176 -19.73 -48.03 34.05
C ALA A 176 -20.71 -47.06 33.33
N TYR A 177 -21.41 -47.55 32.30
CA TYR A 177 -22.36 -46.79 31.48
C TYR A 177 -23.72 -46.57 32.18
N ARG A 178 -24.45 -45.51 31.75
CA ARG A 178 -25.88 -45.18 31.96
C ARG A 178 -26.23 -44.17 33.07
N GLY A 179 -27.15 -43.29 32.70
CA GLY A 179 -27.69 -42.13 33.41
C GLY A 179 -28.39 -41.26 32.38
#